data_AF-A0A960ME52-F1
#
_entry.id   AF-A0A960ME52-F1
#
_cell.length_a   1.000
_cell.length_b   1.000
_cell.length_c   1.000
_cell.angle_alpha   90.00
_cell.angle_beta   90.00
_cell.angle_gamma   90.00
#
_symmetry.space_group_name_H-M   'P 1'
#
loop_
_entity.id
_entity.type
_entity.pdbx_description
1 polymer ?
#
loop_
_entity_poly.entity_id
_entity_poly.type
_entity_poly.pdbx_seq_one_letter_code
_entity_poly.pdbx_strand_id
1 'polypeptide(L)'
;MNESPKPKPLFFIVLGMVVLALLGYAFRGVLFPSGTTATGPKPTSSDVKPTAPSAVTPSTPSAPPVSGDGNGESVEAADSNAPTTVKEYTYVARETLPPVKEKSDYQPLVNRTVKFALNVWAGWAPIILQNNGSDAGAKWKTPGGEEFQVELVLIDDPVAMRDAYAAGQVHIGWATLDMLPLFMEELKKDSRVFPRVYQQVDWSNGGDGIVIRRSAAKDPKNPTVADLKGKKIVLAQNSPSEYFALNALVNAGIQPAEVEFIYTQDAFQAAAAFNADRSIAACVSWAPDIYNL
;
A
#
# COMPACT_ATOMS: atom_id res chain seq x y z
N MET A 1 -19.34 43.26 -11.68
CA MET A 1 -20.16 42.03 -11.70
C MET A 1 -19.62 41.17 -12.84
N ASN A 2 -19.01 40.02 -12.55
CA ASN A 2 -18.53 39.12 -13.61
C ASN A 2 -19.66 38.16 -13.99
N GLU A 3 -20.07 38.15 -15.25
CA GLU A 3 -20.95 37.10 -15.76
C GLU A 3 -20.15 35.79 -15.92
N SER A 4 -20.61 34.73 -15.26
CA SER A 4 -20.05 33.38 -15.45
C SER A 4 -20.26 32.94 -16.90
N PRO A 5 -19.24 32.35 -17.57
CA PRO A 5 -19.35 31.95 -18.97
C PRO A 5 -20.40 30.84 -19.14
N LYS A 6 -21.54 31.18 -19.75
CA LYS A 6 -22.60 30.22 -20.07
C LYS A 6 -22.18 29.31 -21.23
N PRO A 7 -22.53 28.00 -21.23
CA PRO A 7 -22.18 27.10 -22.32
C PRO A 7 -22.77 27.58 -23.65
N LYS A 8 -21.97 27.56 -24.71
CA LYS A 8 -22.42 27.94 -26.06
C LYS A 8 -23.48 26.94 -26.57
N PRO A 9 -24.46 27.34 -27.41
CA PRO A 9 -25.54 26.45 -27.87
C PRO A 9 -25.07 25.09 -28.43
N LEU A 10 -23.92 25.07 -29.10
CA LEU A 10 -23.30 23.85 -29.63
C LEU A 10 -23.01 22.79 -28.55
N PHE A 11 -22.70 23.19 -27.31
CA PHE A 11 -22.48 22.29 -26.18
C PHE A 11 -23.74 21.46 -25.88
N PHE A 12 -24.91 22.10 -25.86
CA PHE A 12 -26.19 21.42 -25.60
C PHE A 12 -26.61 20.50 -26.75
N ILE A 13 -26.26 20.84 -28.00
CA ILE A 13 -26.48 19.97 -29.17
C ILE A 13 -25.62 18.70 -29.05
N VAL A 14 -24.33 18.84 -28.76
CA VAL A 14 -23.42 17.69 -28.57
C VAL A 14 -23.84 16.85 -27.37
N LEU A 15 -24.17 17.47 -26.24
CA LEU A 15 -24.67 16.78 -25.04
C LEU A 15 -25.97 16.02 -25.33
N GLY A 16 -26.90 16.62 -26.08
CA GLY A 16 -28.14 15.98 -26.52
C GLY A 16 -27.89 14.75 -27.39
N MET A 17 -26.96 14.84 -28.36
CA MET A 17 -26.57 13.68 -29.18
C MET A 17 -25.94 12.55 -28.35
N VAL A 18 -25.09 12.88 -27.37
CA VAL A 18 -24.50 11.89 -26.45
C VAL A 18 -25.57 11.20 -25.61
N VAL A 19 -26.51 11.96 -25.03
CA VAL A 19 -27.63 11.39 -24.26
C VAL A 19 -28.53 10.50 -25.13
N LEU A 20 -28.87 10.93 -26.34
CA LEU A 20 -29.67 10.13 -27.28
C LEU A 20 -28.95 8.85 -27.73
N ALA A 21 -27.63 8.90 -27.95
CA ALA A 21 -26.83 7.71 -28.28
C ALA A 21 -26.77 6.73 -27.09
N LEU A 22 -26.61 7.22 -25.86
CA LEU A 22 -26.61 6.40 -24.65
C LEU A 22 -27.99 5.76 -24.38
N LEU A 23 -29.08 6.50 -24.60
CA LEU A 23 -30.45 5.95 -24.52
C LEU A 23 -30.69 4.91 -25.63
N GLY A 24 -30.29 5.19 -26.87
CA GLY A 24 -30.36 4.23 -27.97
C GLY A 24 -29.56 2.95 -27.70
N TYR A 25 -28.41 3.06 -27.04
CA TYR A 25 -27.61 1.90 -26.60
C TYR A 25 -28.27 1.16 -25.44
N ALA A 26 -28.77 1.85 -24.41
CA ALA A 26 -29.43 1.24 -23.25
C ALA A 26 -30.69 0.47 -23.66
N PHE A 27 -31.48 1.03 -24.59
CA PHE A 27 -32.70 0.40 -25.11
C PHE A 27 -32.47 -0.42 -26.39
N ARG A 28 -31.23 -0.69 -26.81
CA ARG A 28 -30.93 -1.40 -28.08
C ARG A 28 -31.59 -2.77 -28.19
N GLY A 29 -31.75 -3.49 -27.07
CA GLY A 29 -32.43 -4.80 -27.03
C GLY A 29 -33.96 -4.73 -27.17
N VAL A 30 -34.54 -3.54 -26.95
CA VAL A 30 -35.98 -3.26 -27.16
C VAL A 30 -36.20 -2.67 -28.56
N LEU A 31 -35.31 -1.78 -29.00
CA LEU A 31 -35.36 -1.13 -30.31
C LEU A 31 -34.95 -2.06 -31.46
N PHE A 32 -34.07 -3.03 -31.21
CA PHE A 32 -33.57 -3.99 -32.19
C PHE A 32 -33.55 -5.42 -31.61
N PRO A 33 -34.71 -6.07 -31.41
CA PRO A 33 -34.78 -7.44 -30.89
C PRO A 33 -34.10 -8.42 -31.85
N SER A 34 -33.11 -9.16 -31.36
CA SER A 34 -32.42 -10.20 -32.12
C SER A 34 -32.95 -11.59 -31.74
N GLY A 35 -33.19 -12.46 -32.73
CA GLY A 35 -33.70 -13.81 -32.52
C GLY A 35 -32.73 -14.72 -31.75
N THR A 36 -33.31 -15.63 -30.96
CA THR A 36 -32.67 -16.68 -30.14
C THR A 36 -31.65 -17.53 -30.92
N THR A 37 -30.57 -18.09 -30.34
CA THR A 37 -30.63 -19.17 -29.32
C THR A 37 -29.42 -19.30 -28.36
N ALA A 38 -29.75 -19.55 -27.08
CA ALA A 38 -29.20 -20.51 -26.10
C ALA A 38 -27.69 -20.74 -25.83
N THR A 39 -27.40 -20.80 -24.51
CA THR A 39 -26.31 -21.52 -23.78
C THR A 39 -24.85 -21.05 -23.93
N GLY A 40 -24.26 -20.62 -22.80
CA GLY A 40 -22.82 -20.30 -22.63
C GLY A 40 -21.96 -21.51 -22.22
N PRO A 41 -20.74 -21.32 -21.66
CA PRO A 41 -20.35 -20.24 -20.73
C PRO A 41 -19.30 -19.23 -21.25
N LYS A 42 -18.94 -18.28 -20.37
CA LYS A 42 -18.17 -17.03 -20.61
C LYS A 42 -16.73 -17.16 -19.99
N PRO A 43 -15.86 -16.13 -19.96
CA PRO A 43 -14.70 -16.05 -20.85
C PRO A 43 -13.33 -15.91 -20.11
N THR A 44 -12.24 -15.92 -20.86
CA THR A 44 -10.96 -15.32 -20.44
C THR A 44 -10.37 -14.48 -21.56
N SER A 45 -10.10 -13.21 -21.27
CA SER A 45 -9.49 -12.23 -22.19
C SER A 45 -8.03 -12.01 -21.82
N SER A 46 -7.15 -11.97 -22.82
CA SER A 46 -5.77 -11.48 -22.69
C SER A 46 -5.48 -10.42 -23.75
N ASP A 47 -4.99 -9.28 -23.27
CA ASP A 47 -4.09 -8.31 -23.90
C ASP A 47 -4.48 -7.58 -25.21
N VAL A 48 -4.27 -6.26 -25.20
CA VAL A 48 -3.32 -5.55 -26.09
C VAL A 48 -3.15 -4.08 -25.65
N LYS A 49 -1.89 -3.62 -25.69
CA LYS A 49 -1.38 -2.23 -25.64
C LYS A 49 -0.26 -2.17 -26.71
N PRO A 50 0.43 -1.05 -27.04
CA PRO A 50 0.15 0.40 -26.92
C PRO A 50 0.32 1.18 -28.25
N THR A 51 0.02 2.50 -28.27
CA THR A 51 0.87 3.48 -29.01
C THR A 51 0.69 4.93 -28.51
N ALA A 52 1.73 5.76 -28.67
CA ALA A 52 1.79 7.23 -28.46
C ALA A 52 2.28 7.89 -29.79
N PRO A 53 2.62 9.22 -29.94
CA PRO A 53 3.09 10.25 -28.98
C PRO A 53 2.16 11.53 -28.97
N SER A 54 2.51 12.78 -28.59
CA SER A 54 3.81 13.44 -28.35
C SER A 54 3.77 14.69 -27.40
N ALA A 55 4.90 15.38 -27.34
CA ALA A 55 5.36 16.43 -26.42
C ALA A 55 4.76 17.86 -26.52
N VAL A 56 4.67 18.54 -25.36
CA VAL A 56 4.91 20.00 -25.14
C VAL A 56 5.53 20.18 -23.73
N THR A 57 6.37 21.20 -23.52
CA THR A 57 7.12 21.52 -22.29
C THR A 57 7.17 23.06 -22.10
N PRO A 58 7.58 23.64 -20.96
CA PRO A 58 7.17 23.46 -19.55
C PRO A 58 6.48 24.72 -18.96
N SER A 59 5.82 24.60 -17.80
CA SER A 59 5.59 25.77 -16.92
C SER A 59 5.52 25.37 -15.44
N THR A 60 6.22 26.14 -14.60
CA THR A 60 6.33 25.95 -13.14
C THR A 60 5.23 26.71 -12.42
N PRO A 61 4.68 26.17 -11.32
CA PRO A 61 4.17 27.00 -10.23
C PRO A 61 4.85 26.66 -8.89
N SER A 62 5.42 27.68 -8.27
CA SER A 62 5.98 27.61 -6.92
C SER A 62 4.87 27.46 -5.87
N ALA A 63 5.05 26.57 -4.89
CA ALA A 63 4.25 26.55 -3.67
C ALA A 63 4.91 27.40 -2.57
N PRO A 64 4.13 28.13 -1.75
CA PRO A 64 4.68 28.97 -0.67
C PRO A 64 5.13 28.12 0.54
N PRO A 65 6.09 28.61 1.35
CA PRO A 65 6.47 27.94 2.59
C PRO A 65 5.37 28.12 3.65
N VAL A 66 4.93 27.02 4.26
CA VAL A 66 4.13 27.06 5.48
C VAL A 66 5.08 27.04 6.66
N SER A 67 5.35 28.22 7.22
CA SER A 67 5.99 28.37 8.53
C SER A 67 4.97 28.10 9.63
N GLY A 68 5.25 27.13 10.49
CA GLY A 68 4.46 26.81 11.67
C GLY A 68 5.35 26.65 12.89
N ASP A 69 5.81 27.77 13.46
CA ASP A 69 6.41 27.75 14.80
C ASP A 69 5.34 27.34 15.83
N GLY A 70 5.78 26.61 16.84
CA GLY A 70 4.88 25.82 17.67
C GLY A 70 4.05 26.61 18.66
N ASN A 71 2.98 25.97 19.14
CA ASN A 71 2.59 26.09 20.53
C ASN A 71 2.10 24.73 21.04
N GLY A 72 2.52 24.33 22.23
CA GLY A 72 2.33 22.96 22.71
C GLY A 72 0.90 22.72 23.20
N GLU A 73 0.22 21.75 22.60
CA GLU A 73 -0.80 20.97 23.30
C GLU A 73 -0.13 19.73 23.92
N SER A 74 -0.52 19.39 25.14
CA SER A 74 0.03 18.26 25.88
C SER A 74 -0.29 16.96 25.15
N VAL A 75 0.74 16.28 24.65
CA VAL A 75 0.63 14.87 24.25
C VAL A 75 0.19 14.10 25.50
N GLU A 76 -0.95 13.43 25.41
CA GLU A 76 -1.50 12.62 26.51
C GLU A 76 -0.45 11.61 27.01
N ALA A 77 -0.40 11.40 28.32
CA ALA A 77 0.56 10.47 28.91
C ALA A 77 0.31 9.05 28.38
N ALA A 78 1.38 8.35 27.98
CA ALA A 78 1.27 7.03 27.37
C ALA A 78 0.51 6.05 28.28
N ASP A 79 -0.64 5.56 27.80
CA ASP A 79 -1.46 4.59 28.53
C ASP A 79 -0.71 3.26 28.64
N SER A 80 -0.33 2.89 29.87
CA SER A 80 0.37 1.63 30.15
C SER A 80 -0.44 0.39 29.76
N ASN A 81 -1.76 0.52 29.57
CA ASN A 81 -2.70 -0.53 29.19
C ASN A 81 -3.09 -0.52 27.69
N ALA A 82 -2.39 0.24 26.84
CA ALA A 82 -2.64 0.25 25.39
C ALA A 82 -2.65 -1.20 24.82
N PRO A 83 -3.66 -1.59 24.02
CA PRO A 83 -3.84 -2.98 23.56
C PRO A 83 -2.99 -3.35 22.34
N THR A 84 -1.99 -2.52 22.00
CA THR A 84 -1.04 -2.72 20.90
C THR A 84 0.22 -3.44 21.38
N THR A 85 0.85 -4.19 20.49
CA THR A 85 2.13 -4.87 20.77
C THR A 85 3.28 -3.87 20.95
N VAL A 86 3.17 -2.70 20.33
CA VAL A 86 4.08 -1.55 20.50
C VAL A 86 3.42 -0.46 21.36
N LYS A 87 4.21 0.18 22.23
CA LYS A 87 3.75 1.27 23.13
C LYS A 87 4.37 2.64 22.84
N GLU A 88 5.56 2.66 22.24
CA GLU A 88 6.25 3.88 21.82
C GLU A 88 6.05 4.08 20.32
N TYR A 89 5.71 5.30 19.90
CA TYR A 89 5.50 5.61 18.49
C TYR A 89 6.11 6.98 18.16
N THR A 90 6.62 7.11 16.94
CA THR A 90 7.11 8.38 16.40
C THR A 90 6.46 8.65 15.06
N TYR A 91 5.93 9.86 14.88
CA TYR A 91 5.49 10.32 13.57
C TYR A 91 6.70 10.68 12.71
N VAL A 92 6.71 10.16 11.49
CA VAL A 92 7.73 10.50 10.48
C VAL A 92 7.16 11.56 9.54
N ALA A 93 8.05 12.40 8.99
CA ALA A 93 7.68 13.29 7.91
C ALA A 93 7.27 12.46 6.68
N ARG A 94 6.40 13.01 5.82
CA ARG A 94 6.13 12.39 4.53
C ARG A 94 7.39 12.48 3.66
N GLU A 95 8.00 11.34 3.36
CA GLU A 95 9.20 11.27 2.52
C GLU A 95 8.92 10.58 1.19
N THR A 96 9.66 10.96 0.14
CA THR A 96 9.80 10.08 -1.03
C THR A 96 10.70 8.91 -0.67
N LEU A 97 10.50 7.72 -1.26
CA LEU A 97 11.43 6.61 -1.08
C LEU A 97 12.88 7.09 -1.23
N PRO A 98 13.75 6.91 -0.23
CA PRO A 98 15.12 7.38 -0.31
C PRO A 98 15.87 6.59 -1.39
N PRO A 99 16.86 7.19 -2.06
CA PRO A 99 17.73 6.44 -2.98
C PRO A 99 18.38 5.26 -2.27
N VAL A 100 18.55 4.15 -2.98
CA VAL A 100 19.35 3.03 -2.49
C VAL A 100 20.81 3.50 -2.38
N LYS A 101 21.34 3.52 -1.15
CA LYS A 101 22.64 4.16 -0.83
C LYS A 101 23.84 3.33 -1.27
N GLU A 102 23.71 2.01 -1.24
CA GLU A 102 24.80 1.05 -1.47
C GLU A 102 24.47 0.16 -2.68
N LYS A 103 25.51 -0.31 -3.36
CA LYS A 103 25.36 -1.31 -4.42
C LYS A 103 25.51 -2.70 -3.83
N SER A 104 25.16 -3.72 -4.63
CA SER A 104 25.35 -5.11 -4.23
C SER A 104 26.82 -5.43 -3.97
N ASP A 105 27.16 -5.70 -2.71
CA ASP A 105 28.46 -6.17 -2.28
C ASP A 105 28.32 -7.57 -1.62
N TYR A 106 27.54 -8.45 -2.27
CA TYR A 106 27.32 -9.84 -1.83
C TYR A 106 28.63 -10.55 -1.47
N GLN A 107 28.73 -10.95 -0.21
CA GLN A 107 29.83 -11.77 0.28
C GLN A 107 29.56 -13.26 0.00
N PRO A 108 30.60 -14.11 -0.09
CA PRO A 108 30.43 -15.56 -0.15
C PRO A 108 29.61 -16.08 1.05
N LEU A 109 28.66 -16.99 0.80
CA LEU A 109 27.80 -17.54 1.86
C LEU A 109 28.61 -18.30 2.91
N VAL A 110 28.61 -17.79 4.15
CA VAL A 110 29.21 -18.51 5.29
C VAL A 110 28.37 -19.76 5.57
N ASN A 111 29.01 -20.93 5.60
CA ASN A 111 28.37 -22.24 5.83
C ASN A 111 27.17 -22.54 4.89
N ARG A 112 27.16 -21.96 3.68
CA ARG A 112 26.02 -22.03 2.73
C ARG A 112 24.69 -21.59 3.38
N THR A 113 24.74 -20.56 4.22
CA THR A 113 23.58 -20.03 4.93
C THR A 113 22.94 -18.90 4.13
N VAL A 114 21.67 -19.06 3.78
CA VAL A 114 20.87 -18.06 3.06
C VAL A 114 20.13 -17.20 4.07
N LYS A 115 20.53 -15.93 4.21
CA LYS A 115 19.78 -14.93 4.96
C LYS A 115 18.49 -14.54 4.21
N PHE A 116 17.35 -14.71 4.87
CA PHE A 116 16.00 -14.45 4.37
C PHE A 116 15.36 -13.39 5.28
N ALA A 117 15.06 -12.20 4.77
CA ALA A 117 14.34 -11.18 5.53
C ALA A 117 12.83 -11.47 5.59
N LEU A 118 12.21 -11.27 6.75
CA LEU A 118 10.77 -11.33 6.96
C LEU A 118 10.29 -10.17 7.84
N ASN A 119 8.99 -9.90 7.82
CA ASN A 119 8.29 -9.02 8.77
C ASN A 119 7.48 -9.85 9.78
N VAL A 120 6.96 -9.22 10.84
CA VAL A 120 6.00 -9.82 11.77
C VAL A 120 4.68 -10.05 11.05
N TRP A 121 4.53 -11.26 10.50
CA TRP A 121 3.33 -11.70 9.79
C TRP A 121 3.10 -13.20 9.95
N ALA A 122 1.83 -13.59 10.16
CA ALA A 122 1.46 -14.98 10.44
C ALA A 122 1.76 -15.95 9.28
N GLY A 123 1.79 -15.45 8.04
CA GLY A 123 2.16 -16.24 6.85
C GLY A 123 3.55 -16.88 6.91
N TRP A 124 4.46 -16.37 7.76
CA TRP A 124 5.81 -16.93 7.95
C TRP A 124 5.87 -18.12 8.92
N ALA A 125 4.80 -18.42 9.66
CA ALA A 125 4.80 -19.51 10.63
C ALA A 125 5.28 -20.88 10.08
N PRO A 126 4.94 -21.30 8.83
CA PRO A 126 5.42 -22.57 8.28
C PRO A 126 6.94 -22.62 8.08
N ILE A 127 7.58 -21.53 7.62
CA ILE A 127 9.04 -21.51 7.43
C ILE A 127 9.77 -21.45 8.78
N ILE A 128 9.26 -20.67 9.74
CA ILE A 128 9.82 -20.60 11.10
C ILE A 128 9.77 -21.99 11.77
N LEU A 129 8.64 -22.69 11.66
CA LEU A 129 8.49 -24.05 12.18
C LEU A 129 9.45 -25.04 11.49
N GLN A 130 9.50 -25.03 10.16
CA GLN A 130 10.35 -25.94 9.38
C GLN A 130 11.86 -25.66 9.53
N ASN A 131 12.23 -24.44 9.90
CA ASN A 131 13.60 -24.00 10.14
C ASN A 131 14.08 -24.22 11.59
N ASN A 132 13.21 -24.69 12.49
CA ASN A 132 13.43 -24.77 13.95
C ASN A 132 13.68 -23.41 14.62
N GLY A 133 13.11 -22.32 14.10
CA GLY A 133 13.27 -20.96 14.61
C GLY A 133 13.87 -19.98 13.60
N SER A 134 14.38 -18.85 14.09
CA SER A 134 15.03 -17.80 13.28
C SER A 134 16.41 -18.21 12.79
N ASP A 135 17.18 -18.89 13.63
CA ASP A 135 18.59 -19.16 13.38
C ASP A 135 18.78 -20.23 12.29
N ALA A 136 20.03 -20.52 11.93
CA ALA A 136 20.39 -21.61 11.02
C ALA A 136 20.17 -23.02 11.63
N GLY A 137 18.97 -23.29 12.15
CA GLY A 137 18.61 -24.47 12.96
C GLY A 137 18.15 -25.70 12.16
N ALA A 138 17.95 -25.57 10.85
CA ALA A 138 17.61 -26.68 9.96
C ALA A 138 18.53 -26.76 8.75
N LYS A 139 18.81 -28.00 8.32
CA LYS A 139 19.47 -28.31 7.05
C LYS A 139 18.42 -28.51 5.96
N TRP A 140 18.49 -27.67 4.94
CA TRP A 140 17.67 -27.72 3.74
C TRP A 140 18.47 -28.38 2.61
N LYS A 141 17.81 -28.86 1.56
CA LYS A 141 18.46 -29.46 0.39
C LYS A 141 18.03 -28.79 -0.91
N THR A 142 19.00 -28.51 -1.78
CA THR A 142 18.71 -28.07 -3.15
C THR A 142 18.08 -29.21 -3.96
N PRO A 143 17.47 -28.96 -5.14
CA PRO A 143 17.01 -30.02 -6.04
C PRO A 143 18.12 -31.00 -6.48
N GLY A 144 19.40 -30.59 -6.41
CA GLY A 144 20.56 -31.45 -6.65
C GLY A 144 21.04 -32.22 -5.42
N GLY A 145 20.37 -32.10 -4.27
CA GLY A 145 20.70 -32.79 -3.02
C GLY A 145 21.77 -32.12 -2.15
N GLU A 146 22.33 -30.98 -2.56
CA GLU A 146 23.32 -30.25 -1.77
C GLU A 146 22.68 -29.63 -0.52
N GLU A 147 23.36 -29.70 0.62
CA GLU A 147 22.87 -29.08 1.86
C GLU A 147 23.06 -27.55 1.87
N PHE A 148 22.13 -26.84 2.50
CA PHE A 148 22.22 -25.41 2.81
C PHE A 148 21.44 -25.11 4.10
N GLN A 149 21.58 -23.91 4.64
CA GLN A 149 20.88 -23.46 5.85
C GLN A 149 20.12 -22.16 5.56
N VAL A 150 19.14 -21.81 6.39
CA VAL A 150 18.40 -20.55 6.29
C VAL A 150 18.47 -19.80 7.61
N GLU A 151 18.79 -18.52 7.56
CA GLU A 151 18.75 -17.58 8.69
C GLU A 151 17.62 -16.59 8.41
N LEU A 152 16.58 -16.58 9.24
CA LEU A 152 15.45 -15.66 9.14
C LEU A 152 15.77 -14.37 9.90
N VAL A 153 15.85 -13.27 9.17
CA VAL A 153 16.21 -11.95 9.70
C VAL A 153 14.94 -11.09 9.79
N LEU A 154 14.58 -10.64 11.00
CA LEU A 154 13.41 -9.77 11.17
C LEU A 154 13.74 -8.34 10.72
N ILE A 155 13.05 -7.87 9.68
CA ILE A 155 13.12 -6.51 9.15
C ILE A 155 11.71 -6.08 8.72
N ASP A 156 10.96 -5.45 9.62
CA ASP A 156 9.58 -4.98 9.39
C ASP A 156 9.49 -3.74 8.50
N ASP A 157 10.48 -2.86 8.55
CA ASP A 157 10.47 -1.63 7.76
C ASP A 157 10.74 -1.92 6.27
N PRO A 158 9.82 -1.52 5.36
CA PRO A 158 9.96 -1.73 3.92
C PRO A 158 11.26 -1.21 3.30
N VAL A 159 11.74 -0.05 3.77
CA VAL A 159 12.88 0.67 3.20
C VAL A 159 14.19 0.04 3.68
N ALA A 160 14.29 -0.30 4.96
CA ALA A 160 15.40 -1.02 5.56
C ALA A 160 15.54 -2.43 4.97
N MET A 161 14.43 -3.14 4.72
CA MET A 161 14.44 -4.44 4.05
C MET A 161 14.99 -4.32 2.62
N ARG A 162 14.50 -3.33 1.85
CA ARG A 162 14.97 -3.03 0.49
C ARG A 162 16.46 -2.70 0.48
N ASP A 163 16.92 -1.87 1.41
CA ASP A 163 18.32 -1.43 1.50
C ASP A 163 19.25 -2.58 1.93
N ALA A 164 18.84 -3.41 2.90
CA ALA A 164 19.57 -4.62 3.30
C ALA A 164 19.67 -5.64 2.14
N TYR A 165 18.61 -5.79 1.34
CA TYR A 165 18.63 -6.63 0.14
C TYR A 165 19.55 -6.05 -0.94
N ALA A 166 19.49 -4.74 -1.19
CA ALA A 166 20.31 -4.07 -2.20
C ALA A 166 21.80 -4.08 -1.84
N ALA A 167 22.16 -3.92 -0.56
CA ALA A 167 23.52 -4.05 -0.06
C ALA A 167 24.03 -5.51 -0.07
N GLY A 168 23.14 -6.51 -0.23
CA GLY A 168 23.48 -7.93 -0.15
C GLY A 168 23.67 -8.46 1.27
N GLN A 169 23.14 -7.74 2.28
CA GLN A 169 23.11 -8.17 3.68
C GLN A 169 22.08 -9.28 3.91
N VAL A 170 21.01 -9.31 3.10
CA VAL A 170 20.06 -10.42 2.97
C VAL A 170 19.94 -10.85 1.50
N HIS A 171 19.66 -12.13 1.26
CA HIS A 171 19.65 -12.73 -0.09
C HIS A 171 18.23 -12.91 -0.63
N ILE A 172 17.25 -12.96 0.27
CA ILE A 172 15.82 -13.02 -0.02
C ILE A 172 15.18 -11.89 0.77
N GLY A 173 14.50 -10.98 0.08
CA GLY A 173 13.64 -9.97 0.67
C GLY A 173 12.16 -10.36 0.57
N TRP A 174 11.30 -9.67 1.32
CA TRP A 174 9.85 -9.79 1.23
C TRP A 174 9.25 -8.51 0.62
N ALA A 175 8.13 -8.63 -0.09
CA ALA A 175 7.34 -7.49 -0.53
C ALA A 175 5.93 -7.97 -0.87
N THR A 176 4.91 -7.13 -0.63
CA THR A 176 3.61 -7.32 -1.27
C THR A 176 3.69 -6.93 -2.75
N LEU A 177 2.72 -7.38 -3.56
CA LEU A 177 2.70 -7.10 -5.01
C LEU A 177 2.53 -5.60 -5.32
N ASP A 178 1.93 -4.84 -4.41
CA ASP A 178 1.74 -3.39 -4.48
C ASP A 178 2.98 -2.59 -4.03
N MET A 179 3.76 -3.10 -3.07
CA MET A 179 5.03 -2.49 -2.66
C MET A 179 6.13 -2.67 -3.71
N LEU A 180 6.20 -3.84 -4.35
CA LEU A 180 7.31 -4.19 -5.24
C LEU A 180 7.58 -3.14 -6.35
N PRO A 181 6.57 -2.59 -7.07
CA PRO A 181 6.77 -1.51 -8.03
C PRO A 181 7.49 -0.27 -7.47
N LEU A 182 7.27 0.07 -6.19
CA LEU A 182 7.89 1.23 -5.55
C LEU A 182 9.42 1.08 -5.49
N PHE A 183 9.92 -0.15 -5.34
CA PHE A 183 11.36 -0.45 -5.28
C PHE A 183 12.02 -0.58 -6.66
N MET A 184 11.25 -0.84 -7.73
CA MET A 184 11.79 -1.21 -9.04
C MET A 184 12.63 -0.10 -9.68
N GLU A 185 12.27 1.18 -9.48
CA GLU A 185 13.01 2.30 -10.08
C GLU A 185 14.46 2.41 -9.57
N GLU A 186 14.70 2.04 -8.30
CA GLU A 186 16.04 1.98 -7.71
C GLU A 186 16.72 0.64 -8.01
N LEU A 187 16.05 -0.48 -7.75
CA LEU A 187 16.64 -1.82 -7.88
C LEU A 187 17.03 -2.18 -9.32
N LYS A 188 16.36 -1.62 -10.34
CA LYS A 188 16.75 -1.85 -11.75
C LYS A 188 18.06 -1.17 -12.16
N LYS A 189 18.63 -0.27 -11.34
CA LYS A 189 19.88 0.44 -11.65
C LYS A 189 21.12 -0.44 -11.54
N ASP A 190 21.02 -1.58 -10.86
CA ASP A 190 22.07 -2.60 -10.76
C ASP A 190 21.47 -3.98 -11.00
N SER A 191 21.88 -4.66 -12.08
CA SER A 191 21.33 -5.97 -12.45
C SER A 191 21.57 -7.06 -11.41
N ARG A 192 22.46 -6.83 -10.43
CA ARG A 192 22.75 -7.75 -9.33
C ARG A 192 21.70 -7.71 -8.21
N VAL A 193 20.94 -6.62 -8.10
CA VAL A 193 19.83 -6.45 -7.12
C VAL A 193 18.46 -6.47 -7.78
N PHE A 194 18.39 -6.69 -9.10
CA PHE A 194 17.11 -6.72 -9.80
C PHE A 194 16.34 -8.01 -9.39
N PRO A 195 15.22 -7.88 -8.66
CA PRO A 195 14.66 -9.01 -7.94
C PRO A 195 13.91 -9.98 -8.86
N ARG A 196 13.90 -11.25 -8.45
CA ARG A 196 13.09 -12.30 -9.07
C ARG A 196 12.02 -12.74 -8.09
N VAL A 197 10.75 -12.55 -8.45
CA VAL A 197 9.62 -13.07 -7.68
C VAL A 197 9.37 -14.51 -8.11
N TYR A 198 9.54 -15.46 -7.19
CA TYR A 198 9.40 -16.91 -7.46
C TYR A 198 8.50 -17.64 -6.47
N GLN A 199 8.06 -16.98 -5.39
CA GLN A 199 7.23 -17.56 -4.34
C GLN A 199 6.20 -16.53 -3.88
N GLN A 200 4.94 -16.96 -3.80
CA GLN A 200 3.93 -16.32 -2.97
C GLN A 200 3.92 -17.06 -1.63
N VAL A 201 3.94 -16.31 -0.53
CA VAL A 201 4.00 -16.86 0.83
C VAL A 201 2.59 -17.15 1.34
N ASP A 202 1.70 -16.17 1.22
CA ASP A 202 0.30 -16.28 1.62
C ASP A 202 -0.59 -15.32 0.80
N TRP A 203 -1.82 -15.10 1.25
CA TRP A 203 -2.75 -14.11 0.73
C TRP A 203 -3.60 -13.56 1.87
N SER A 204 -3.44 -12.28 2.20
CA SER A 204 -4.25 -11.62 3.23
C SER A 204 -5.72 -11.54 2.81
N ASN A 205 -6.62 -12.02 3.68
CA ASN A 205 -8.06 -11.90 3.54
C ASN A 205 -8.68 -11.48 4.88
N GLY A 206 -8.41 -10.23 5.28
CA GLY A 206 -8.81 -9.68 6.59
C GLY A 206 -7.76 -9.78 7.70
N GLY A 207 -6.48 -9.97 7.34
CA GLY A 207 -5.37 -9.72 8.25
C GLY A 207 -5.00 -8.23 8.34
N ASP A 208 -5.18 -7.50 7.23
CA ASP A 208 -5.08 -6.04 7.11
C ASP A 208 -6.47 -5.40 7.22
N GLY A 209 -6.55 -4.16 7.68
CA GLY A 209 -7.82 -3.45 7.81
C GLY A 209 -7.69 -1.94 8.03
N ILE A 210 -8.79 -1.22 7.81
CA ILE A 210 -8.93 0.20 8.12
C ILE A 210 -9.88 0.33 9.32
N VAL A 211 -9.36 0.72 10.47
CA VAL A 211 -10.17 0.94 11.68
C VAL A 211 -10.57 2.40 11.74
N ILE A 212 -11.88 2.67 11.76
CA ILE A 212 -12.44 4.02 11.81
C ILE A 212 -13.07 4.26 13.18
N ARG A 213 -12.70 5.35 13.87
CA ARG A 213 -13.37 5.74 15.12
C ARG A 213 -14.84 5.99 14.87
N ARG A 214 -15.73 5.36 15.63
CA ARG A 214 -17.19 5.61 15.57
C ARG A 214 -17.54 7.09 15.76
N SER A 215 -16.79 7.82 16.60
CA SER A 215 -16.92 9.27 16.81
C SER A 215 -16.49 10.12 15.61
N ALA A 216 -15.72 9.57 14.68
CA ALA A 216 -15.30 10.26 13.46
C ALA A 216 -16.32 10.11 12.31
N ALA A 217 -17.21 9.13 12.36
CA ALA A 217 -18.22 8.84 11.34
C ALA A 217 -19.50 9.68 11.49
N LYS A 218 -20.22 9.92 10.38
CA LYS A 218 -21.55 10.55 10.41
C LYS A 218 -22.61 9.66 11.03
N ASP A 219 -22.53 8.34 10.79
CA ASP A 219 -23.28 7.32 11.52
C ASP A 219 -22.30 6.48 12.37
N PRO A 220 -22.24 6.71 13.70
CA PRO A 220 -21.40 5.92 14.60
C PRO A 220 -21.69 4.41 14.62
N LYS A 221 -22.84 3.96 14.12
CA LYS A 221 -23.17 2.53 14.00
C LYS A 221 -22.60 1.90 12.72
N ASN A 222 -22.45 2.70 11.66
CA ASN A 222 -22.00 2.25 10.35
C ASN A 222 -20.90 3.19 9.79
N PRO A 223 -19.68 3.21 10.37
CA PRO A 223 -18.57 3.99 9.82
C PRO A 223 -18.23 3.59 8.40
N THR A 224 -17.96 4.57 7.53
CA THR A 224 -17.60 4.35 6.13
C THR A 224 -16.30 5.06 5.76
N VAL A 225 -15.61 4.59 4.73
CA VAL A 225 -14.43 5.29 4.18
C VAL A 225 -14.81 6.71 3.69
N ALA A 226 -16.06 6.91 3.24
CA ALA A 226 -16.59 8.21 2.85
C ALA A 226 -16.63 9.25 4.00
N ASP A 227 -16.56 8.80 5.27
CA ASP A 227 -16.46 9.68 6.43
C ASP A 227 -15.04 10.23 6.64
N LEU A 228 -14.00 9.62 6.05
CA LEU A 228 -12.60 10.01 6.29
C LEU A 228 -12.19 11.31 5.61
N LYS A 229 -13.02 11.84 4.71
CA LYS A 229 -12.78 13.11 4.01
C LYS A 229 -12.56 14.27 5.01
N GLY A 230 -11.41 14.91 4.88
CA GLY A 230 -10.95 16.01 5.74
C GLY A 230 -10.45 15.57 7.12
N LYS A 231 -10.06 14.29 7.29
CA LYS A 231 -9.64 13.74 8.58
C LYS A 231 -8.26 13.09 8.54
N LYS A 232 -7.68 12.94 9.74
CA LYS A 232 -6.41 12.24 9.99
C LYS A 232 -6.54 10.73 9.85
N ILE A 233 -5.67 10.13 9.03
CA ILE A 233 -5.50 8.69 8.88
C ILE A 233 -4.04 8.36 9.22
N VAL A 234 -3.79 7.53 10.22
CA VAL A 234 -2.43 7.08 10.57
C VAL A 234 -2.11 5.73 9.93
N LEU A 235 -0.93 5.62 9.34
CA LEU A 235 -0.44 4.40 8.69
C LEU A 235 1.09 4.40 8.52
N ALA A 236 1.66 3.23 8.19
CA ALA A 236 3.06 3.12 7.82
C ALA A 236 3.29 3.61 6.37
N GLN A 237 4.27 4.47 6.13
CA GLN A 237 4.52 5.01 4.79
C GLN A 237 5.13 3.95 3.84
N ASN A 238 4.85 4.04 2.53
CA ASN A 238 5.42 3.17 1.48
C ASN A 238 5.17 1.67 1.73
N SER A 239 4.05 1.35 2.39
CA SER A 239 3.70 0.03 2.91
C SER A 239 2.37 -0.48 2.30
N PRO A 240 1.97 -1.73 2.57
CA PRO A 240 0.66 -2.25 2.16
C PRO A 240 -0.48 -1.44 2.75
N SER A 241 -0.29 -0.87 3.95
CA SER A 241 -1.25 0.00 4.62
C SER A 241 -1.52 1.28 3.83
N GLU A 242 -0.50 1.89 3.21
CA GLU A 242 -0.70 3.07 2.35
C GLU A 242 -1.42 2.69 1.06
N TYR A 243 -1.01 1.61 0.38
CA TYR A 243 -1.69 1.13 -0.82
C TYR A 243 -3.18 0.79 -0.57
N PHE A 244 -3.46 0.09 0.54
CA PHE A 244 -4.81 -0.30 0.90
C PHE A 244 -5.68 0.92 1.26
N ALA A 245 -5.14 1.90 1.99
CA ALA A 245 -5.81 3.18 2.25
C ALA A 245 -6.16 3.91 0.95
N LEU A 246 -5.20 4.05 0.03
CA LEU A 246 -5.38 4.73 -1.26
C LEU A 246 -6.45 4.04 -2.11
N ASN A 247 -6.42 2.71 -2.20
CA ASN A 247 -7.42 1.92 -2.92
C ASN A 247 -8.82 2.11 -2.33
N ALA A 248 -8.95 2.01 -1.00
CA ALA A 248 -10.22 2.23 -0.30
C ALA A 248 -10.78 3.65 -0.52
N LEU A 249 -9.95 4.69 -0.42
CA LEU A 249 -10.34 6.09 -0.64
C LEU A 249 -10.81 6.34 -2.07
N VAL A 250 -10.07 5.84 -3.07
CA VAL A 250 -10.43 5.95 -4.49
C VAL A 250 -11.77 5.26 -4.77
N ASN A 251 -12.01 4.06 -4.22
CA ASN A 251 -13.29 3.36 -4.34
C ASN A 251 -14.44 4.11 -3.64
N ALA A 252 -14.16 4.88 -2.59
CA ALA A 252 -15.12 5.77 -1.93
C ALA A 252 -15.30 7.13 -2.65
N GLY A 253 -14.60 7.37 -3.76
CA GLY A 253 -14.64 8.64 -4.50
C GLY A 253 -13.89 9.79 -3.79
N ILE A 254 -13.04 9.51 -2.82
CA ILE A 254 -12.20 10.48 -2.12
C ILE A 254 -10.82 10.52 -2.78
N GLN A 255 -10.32 11.72 -3.07
CA GLN A 255 -8.95 11.89 -3.53
C GLN A 255 -7.96 11.77 -2.35
N PRO A 256 -6.78 11.18 -2.50
CA PRO A 256 -5.77 11.10 -1.43
C PRO A 256 -5.36 12.46 -0.83
N ALA A 257 -5.51 13.55 -1.58
CA ALA A 257 -5.26 14.92 -1.11
C ALA A 257 -6.41 15.52 -0.27
N GLU A 258 -7.54 14.82 -0.14
CA GLU A 258 -8.69 15.22 0.68
C GLU A 258 -8.68 14.56 2.06
N VAL A 259 -7.59 13.92 2.45
CA VAL A 259 -7.35 13.36 3.79
C VAL A 259 -5.97 13.79 4.30
N GLU A 260 -5.78 13.78 5.62
CA GLU A 260 -4.50 14.09 6.25
C GLU A 260 -3.81 12.77 6.63
N PHE A 261 -2.79 12.37 5.87
CA PHE A 261 -2.00 11.19 6.23
C PHE A 261 -0.99 11.55 7.32
N ILE A 262 -1.06 10.80 8.43
CA ILE A 262 -0.10 10.84 9.53
C ILE A 262 0.79 9.61 9.38
N TYR A 263 2.07 9.81 9.09
CA TYR A 263 2.98 8.72 8.77
C TYR A 263 3.74 8.23 10.00
N THR A 264 3.98 6.92 10.03
CA THR A 264 4.81 6.21 11.03
C THR A 264 5.76 5.27 10.29
N GLN A 265 6.79 4.76 10.98
CA GLN A 265 7.78 3.85 10.39
C GLN A 265 7.16 2.50 10.01
N ASP A 266 6.35 1.94 10.91
CA ASP A 266 5.71 0.63 10.79
C ASP A 266 4.27 0.66 11.30
N ALA A 267 3.49 -0.39 10.99
CA ALA A 267 2.06 -0.40 11.29
C ALA A 267 1.72 -0.70 12.76
N PHE A 268 2.68 -1.17 13.56
CA PHE A 268 2.51 -1.32 15.00
C PHE A 268 2.63 0.05 15.68
N GLN A 269 3.56 0.89 15.23
CA GLN A 269 3.60 2.31 15.59
C GLN A 269 2.35 3.06 15.11
N ALA A 270 1.82 2.78 13.92
CA ALA A 270 0.54 3.34 13.47
C ALA A 270 -0.62 2.98 14.41
N ALA A 271 -0.68 1.73 14.87
CA ALA A 271 -1.70 1.24 15.79
C ALA A 271 -1.55 1.84 17.20
N ALA A 272 -0.31 1.94 17.70
CA ALA A 272 0.02 2.57 18.98
C ALA A 272 -0.35 4.06 18.97
N ALA A 273 0.05 4.78 17.92
CA ALA A 273 -0.29 6.19 17.72
C ALA A 273 -1.80 6.41 17.65
N PHE A 274 -2.53 5.57 16.92
CA PHE A 274 -3.99 5.61 16.89
C PHE A 274 -4.57 5.46 18.29
N ASN A 275 -4.12 4.48 19.08
CA ASN A 275 -4.64 4.25 20.42
C ASN A 275 -4.42 5.42 21.39
N ALA A 276 -3.25 6.04 21.35
CA ALA A 276 -2.93 7.19 22.19
C ALA A 276 -3.66 8.47 21.72
N ASP A 277 -3.54 8.82 20.44
CA ASP A 277 -4.08 10.07 19.89
C ASP A 277 -5.54 9.91 19.42
N ARG A 278 -6.46 10.40 20.26
CA ARG A 278 -7.90 10.38 19.97
C ARG A 278 -8.34 11.38 18.89
N SER A 279 -7.47 12.29 18.43
CA SER A 279 -7.74 13.17 17.28
C SER A 279 -7.67 12.45 15.94
N ILE A 280 -7.02 11.28 15.89
CA ILE A 280 -6.89 10.48 14.67
C ILE A 280 -8.21 9.75 14.39
N ALA A 281 -8.75 9.94 13.19
CA ALA A 281 -10.04 9.40 12.80
C ALA A 281 -9.96 7.93 12.36
N ALA A 282 -8.86 7.52 11.74
CA ALA A 282 -8.65 6.14 11.33
C ALA A 282 -7.19 5.68 11.41
N CYS A 283 -7.01 4.37 11.53
CA CYS A 283 -5.73 3.68 11.44
C CYS A 283 -5.78 2.65 10.31
N VAL A 284 -4.67 2.47 9.59
CA VAL A 284 -4.47 1.29 8.74
C VAL A 284 -3.29 0.50 9.30
N SER A 285 -3.58 -0.74 9.70
CA SER A 285 -2.64 -1.66 10.34
C SER A 285 -3.07 -3.10 10.05
N TRP A 286 -2.48 -4.07 10.74
CA TRP A 286 -2.71 -5.49 10.51
C TRP A 286 -2.66 -6.33 11.82
N ALA A 287 -2.89 -7.64 11.68
CA ALA A 287 -2.94 -8.58 12.78
C ALA A 287 -1.57 -8.77 13.50
N PRO A 288 -1.53 -8.84 14.85
CA PRO A 288 -2.67 -8.99 15.75
C PRO A 288 -3.32 -7.67 16.20
N ASP A 289 -2.58 -6.55 16.17
CA ASP A 289 -2.97 -5.28 16.81
C ASP A 289 -4.33 -4.78 16.36
N ILE A 290 -4.63 -4.91 15.05
CA ILE A 290 -5.88 -4.42 14.46
C ILE A 290 -7.16 -4.98 15.11
N TYR A 291 -7.11 -6.17 15.70
CA TYR A 291 -8.29 -6.78 16.33
C TYR A 291 -8.70 -6.10 17.65
N ASN A 292 -7.87 -5.19 18.19
CA ASN A 292 -8.08 -4.55 19.50
C ASN A 292 -8.14 -3.00 19.45
N LEU A 293 -8.28 -2.38 18.26
CA LEU A 293 -8.29 -0.90 18.05
C LEU A 293 -9.68 -0.24 18.13
#